data_AF-A0A239T9Z3-F1
#
_entry.id   AF-A0A239T9Z3-F1
#
_cell.length_a   1.000
_cell.length_b   1.000
_cell.length_c   1.000
_cell.angle_alpha   90.00
_cell.angle_beta   90.00
_cell.angle_gamma   90.00
#
_symmetry.space_group_name_H-M   'P 1'
#
loop_
_entity.id
_entity.type
_entity.pdbx_description
1 polymer ?
#
loop_
_entity_poly.entity_id
_entity_poly.type
_entity_poly.pdbx_seq_one_letter_code
_entity_poly.pdbx_strand_id
1 'polypeptide(L)'
;MDGREKQVYVNEIKYQIKMLNNLKGWLRNLMVISSVALLLILFGGQYSVFIPAAGAVVMAVSIIGCIAVGLGLKNGRANVNKLINYIEK
;
A
#
# COMPACT_ATOMS: atom_id res chain seq x y z
N MET A 1 27.16 19.04 -6.40
CA MET A 1 25.80 19.39 -6.85
C MET A 1 25.60 20.89 -6.74
N ASP A 2 25.03 21.49 -7.78
CA ASP A 2 24.55 22.87 -7.74
C ASP A 2 23.37 23.01 -6.76
N GLY A 3 23.14 24.21 -6.22
CA GLY A 3 22.06 24.47 -5.26
C GLY A 3 20.67 24.14 -5.83
N ARG A 4 20.47 24.33 -7.14
CA ARG A 4 19.22 23.98 -7.83
C ARG A 4 18.99 22.48 -7.91
N GLU A 5 20.03 21.69 -8.17
CA GLU A 5 19.93 20.23 -8.22
C GLU A 5 19.53 19.68 -6.85
N LYS A 6 20.15 20.16 -5.77
CA LYS A 6 19.81 19.74 -4.41
C LYS A 6 18.32 19.99 -4.10
N GLN A 7 17.80 21.14 -4.52
CA GLN A 7 16.39 21.48 -4.30
C GLN A 7 15.43 20.53 -5.05
N VAL A 8 15.77 20.09 -6.27
CA VAL A 8 14.98 19.11 -7.03
C VAL A 8 14.91 17.79 -6.28
N TYR A 9 16.04 17.27 -5.80
CA TYR A 9 16.07 16.01 -5.04
C TYR A 9 15.31 16.09 -3.72
N VAL A 10 15.39 17.23 -3.01
CA VAL A 10 14.60 17.45 -1.78
C VAL A 10 13.10 17.42 -2.07
N ASN A 11 12.66 18.01 -3.17
CA ASN A 11 11.25 17.97 -3.58
C ASN A 11 10.79 16.55 -3.93
N GLU A 12 11.63 15.78 -4.63
CA GLU A 12 11.33 14.39 -4.97
C GLU A 12 11.24 13.51 -3.71
N ILE A 13 12.14 13.68 -2.74
CA ILE A 13 12.07 12.98 -1.45
C ILE A 13 10.76 13.29 -0.72
N LYS A 14 10.35 14.57 -0.65
CA LYS A 14 9.08 14.96 -0.04
C LYS A 14 7.89 14.29 -0.73
N TYR A 15 7.91 14.26 -2.06
CA TYR A 15 6.87 13.59 -2.85
C TYR A 15 6.80 12.10 -2.55
N GLN A 16 7.93 11.39 -2.57
CA GLN A 16 7.96 9.95 -2.28
C GLN A 16 7.54 9.63 -0.84
N ILE A 17 7.92 10.46 0.15
CA ILE A 17 7.45 10.31 1.53
C ILE A 17 5.92 10.45 1.60
N LYS A 18 5.34 11.43 0.89
CA LYS A 18 3.88 11.58 0.80
C LYS A 18 3.23 10.33 0.20
N MET A 19 3.80 9.77 -0.86
CA MET A 19 3.30 8.55 -1.49
C MET A 19 3.42 7.33 -0.57
N LEU A 20 4.52 7.19 0.18
CA LEU A 20 4.66 6.13 1.18
C LEU A 20 3.61 6.23 2.28
N ASN A 21 3.25 7.44 2.71
CA ASN A 21 2.17 7.63 3.69
C ASN A 21 0.79 7.28 3.11
N ASN A 22 0.54 7.60 1.83
CA ASN A 22 -0.67 7.14 1.15
C ASN A 22 -0.72 5.60 1.07
N LEU A 23 0.39 4.95 0.73
CA LEU A 23 0.48 3.48 0.68
C LEU A 23 0.21 2.83 2.03
N LYS A 24 0.62 3.44 3.16
CA LYS A 24 0.21 2.95 4.50
C LYS A 24 -1.31 3.01 4.68
N GLY A 25 -1.95 4.07 4.19
CA GLY A 25 -3.41 4.19 4.18
C GLY A 25 -4.09 3.10 3.34
N TRP A 26 -3.57 2.85 2.14
CA TRP A 26 -4.04 1.76 1.28
C TRP A 26 -3.90 0.39 1.94
N LEU A 27 -2.75 0.11 2.57
CA LEU A 27 -2.53 -1.16 3.27
C LEU A 27 -3.55 -1.35 4.40
N ARG A 28 -3.81 -0.31 5.20
CA ARG A 28 -4.82 -0.34 6.25
C ARG A 28 -6.21 -0.63 5.69
N ASN A 29 -6.60 0.07 4.61
CA ASN A 29 -7.90 -0.12 4.00
C ASN A 29 -8.08 -1.53 3.43
N LEU A 30 -7.05 -2.09 2.80
CA LEU A 30 -7.06 -3.47 2.29
C LEU A 30 -7.23 -4.50 3.41
N MET A 31 -6.57 -4.30 4.57
CA MET A 31 -6.77 -5.16 5.74
C MET A 31 -8.20 -5.10 6.27
N VAL A 32 -8.79 -3.90 6.38
CA VAL A 32 -10.20 -3.74 6.79
C VAL A 32 -11.15 -4.42 5.81
N ILE A 33 -10.94 -4.22 4.51
CA ILE A 33 -11.73 -4.88 3.45
C ILE A 33 -11.63 -6.40 3.57
N SER A 34 -10.43 -6.95 3.79
CA SER A 34 -10.22 -8.38 4.00
C SER A 34 -10.98 -8.92 5.22
N SER A 35 -10.98 -8.18 6.33
CA SER A 35 -11.74 -8.55 7.53
C SER A 35 -13.26 -8.55 7.28
N VAL A 36 -13.79 -7.57 6.54
CA VAL A 36 -15.21 -7.56 6.16
C VAL A 36 -15.53 -8.72 5.21
N ALA A 37 -14.65 -9.00 4.24
CA ALA A 37 -14.80 -10.12 3.34
C ALA A 37 -14.83 -11.46 4.09
N LEU A 38 -14.05 -11.61 5.16
CA LEU A 38 -14.11 -12.79 6.03
C LEU A 38 -15.48 -12.96 6.67
N LEU A 39 -16.09 -11.88 7.16
CA LEU A 39 -17.45 -11.93 7.72
C LEU A 39 -18.47 -12.35 6.66
N LEU A 40 -18.35 -11.88 5.42
CA LEU A 40 -19.21 -12.28 4.31
C LEU A 40 -19.06 -13.78 3.99
N ILE A 41 -17.85 -14.32 4.06
CA ILE A 41 -17.59 -15.75 3.86
C ILE A 41 -18.23 -16.59 4.98
N LEU A 42 -18.02 -16.20 6.24
CA LEU A 42 -18.47 -16.98 7.38
C LEU A 42 -19.98 -16.93 7.59
N PHE A 43 -20.60 -15.77 7.39
CA PHE A 43 -22.00 -15.54 7.76
C PHE A 43 -22.91 -15.24 6.57
N GLY A 44 -22.38 -14.99 5.37
CA GLY A 44 -23.19 -14.64 4.20
C GLY A 44 -24.05 -15.80 3.68
N GLY A 45 -23.64 -17.04 3.95
CA GLY A 45 -24.32 -18.25 3.48
C GLY A 45 -25.75 -18.40 4.00
N GLN A 46 -26.07 -17.79 5.15
CA GLN A 46 -27.43 -17.80 5.71
C GLN A 46 -28.43 -17.01 4.85
N TYR A 47 -27.95 -16.09 4.01
CA TYR A 47 -28.78 -15.26 3.13
C TYR A 47 -28.72 -15.72 1.68
N SER A 48 -27.54 -16.10 1.19
CA SER A 48 -27.36 -16.64 -0.17
C SER A 48 -25.96 -17.24 -0.36
N VAL A 49 -25.87 -18.33 -1.13
CA VAL A 49 -24.59 -18.96 -1.50
C VAL A 49 -23.67 -18.04 -2.32
N PHE A 50 -24.23 -17.04 -3.00
CA PHE A 50 -23.45 -16.07 -3.79
C PHE A 50 -22.66 -15.09 -2.91
N ILE A 51 -23.10 -14.83 -1.67
CA ILE A 51 -22.45 -13.85 -0.79
C ILE A 51 -21.08 -14.36 -0.32
N PRO A 52 -20.93 -15.61 0.19
CA PRO A 52 -19.62 -16.16 0.50
C PRO A 52 -18.69 -16.23 -0.71
N ALA A 53 -19.22 -16.57 -1.89
CA ALA A 53 -18.42 -16.63 -3.12
C ALA A 53 -17.85 -15.24 -3.49
N ALA A 54 -18.68 -14.19 -3.43
CA ALA A 54 -18.22 -12.82 -3.63
C ALA A 54 -17.21 -12.38 -2.55
N GLY A 55 -17.46 -12.74 -1.29
CA GLY A 55 -16.53 -12.49 -0.18
C GLY A 55 -15.15 -13.12 -0.41
N ALA A 56 -15.10 -14.36 -0.91
CA ALA A 56 -13.85 -15.06 -1.24
C ALA A 56 -13.05 -14.33 -2.33
N VAL A 57 -13.72 -13.83 -3.37
CA VAL A 57 -13.07 -13.04 -4.43
C VAL A 57 -12.51 -11.73 -3.88
N VAL A 58 -13.30 -10.99 -3.10
CA VAL A 58 -12.85 -9.72 -2.48
C VAL A 58 -11.66 -9.96 -1.54
N MET A 59 -11.70 -11.03 -0.75
CA MET A 59 -10.60 -11.41 0.12
C MET A 59 -9.33 -11.70 -0.67
N ALA A 60 -9.40 -12.53 -1.72
CA ALA A 60 -8.24 -12.85 -2.55
C ALA A 60 -7.60 -11.59 -3.14
N VAL A 61 -8.40 -10.69 -3.72
CA VAL A 61 -7.92 -9.42 -4.27
C VAL A 61 -7.29 -8.55 -3.19
N SER A 62 -7.90 -8.47 -2.00
CA SER A 62 -7.36 -7.66 -0.90
C SER A 62 -6.01 -8.17 -0.39
N ILE A 63 -5.81 -9.49 -0.32
CA ILE A 63 -4.54 -10.12 0.08
C ILE A 63 -3.45 -9.84 -0.95
N ILE A 64 -3.75 -10.01 -2.24
CA ILE A 64 -2.83 -9.68 -3.33
C ILE A 64 -2.45 -8.19 -3.27
N GLY A 65 -3.44 -7.33 -3.03
CA GLY A 65 -3.24 -5.90 -2.80
C GLY A 65 -2.31 -5.62 -1.62
N CYS A 66 -2.51 -6.29 -0.48
CA CYS A 66 -1.64 -6.13 0.69
C CYS A 66 -0.19 -6.49 0.39
N ILE A 67 0.04 -7.57 -0.36
CA ILE A 67 1.38 -8.00 -0.78
C ILE A 67 2.00 -6.94 -1.70
N ALA A 68 1.27 -6.49 -2.73
CA ALA A 68 1.74 -5.48 -3.67
C ALA A 68 2.08 -4.14 -2.98
N VAL A 69 1.20 -3.66 -2.09
CA VAL A 69 1.42 -2.44 -1.31
C VAL A 69 2.59 -2.62 -0.33
N GLY A 70 2.72 -3.80 0.31
CA GLY A 70 3.84 -4.12 1.19
C GLY A 70 5.19 -4.07 0.45
N LEU A 71 5.26 -4.65 -0.76
CA LEU A 71 6.42 -4.55 -1.63
C LEU A 71 6.70 -3.10 -2.05
N GLY A 72 5.67 -2.34 -2.41
CA GLY A 72 5.76 -0.92 -2.72
C GLY A 72 6.33 -0.09 -1.57
N LEU A 73 5.90 -0.35 -0.33
CA LEU A 73 6.42 0.29 0.88
C LEU A 73 7.90 -0.05 1.12
N LYS A 74 8.28 -1.32 0.99
CA LYS A 74 9.67 -1.77 1.14
C LYS A 74 10.58 -1.10 0.12
N ASN A 75 10.20 -1.15 -1.15
CA ASN A 75 11.01 -0.62 -2.25
C ASN A 75 11.05 0.91 -2.25
N GLY A 76 9.92 1.57 -1.96
CA GLY A 76 9.86 3.03 -1.88
C GLY A 76 10.70 3.59 -0.74
N ARG A 77 10.74 2.94 0.43
CA ARG A 77 11.64 3.33 1.53
C ARG A 77 13.11 3.21 1.12
N ALA A 78 13.47 2.12 0.46
CA ALA A 78 14.82 1.94 -0.06
C ALA A 78 15.21 3.03 -1.07
N ASN A 79 14.26 3.45 -1.92
CA ASN A 79 14.50 4.52 -2.89
C ASN A 79 14.70 5.89 -2.22
N VAL A 80 13.86 6.24 -1.25
CA VAL A 80 14.03 7.48 -0.46
C VAL A 80 15.40 7.51 0.23
N ASN A 81 15.81 6.41 0.87
CA ASN A 81 17.11 6.34 1.53
C ASN A 81 18.28 6.49 0.55
N LYS A 82 18.17 5.94 -0.67
CA LYS A 82 19.19 6.15 -1.72
C LYS A 82 19.30 7.61 -2.12
N LEU A 83 18.18 8.32 -2.24
CA LEU A 83 18.17 9.75 -2.59
C LEU A 83 18.77 10.61 -1.48
N ILE A 84 18.46 10.31 -0.21
CA ILE A 84 19.06 11.00 0.94
C ILE A 84 20.59 10.81 0.95
N ASN A 85 21.05 9.57 0.84
CA ASN A 85 22.49 9.27 0.80
C ASN A 85 23.21 9.92 -0.40
N TYR A 86 22.49 10.18 -1.50
CA TYR A 86 23.05 10.86 -2.67
C TYR A 86 23.23 12.36 -2.44
N ILE A 87 22.37 13.00 -1.65
CA ILE A 87 22.47 14.44 -1.32
C ILE A 87 23.53 14.68 -0.23
N GLU A 88 23.68 13.72 0.70
CA GLU A 88 24.63 13.80 1.83
C GLU A 88 26.09 13.53 1.41
N LYS A 89 26.30 12.85 0.28
CA LYS A 89 27.62 12.70 -0.36
C LYS A 89 28.06 13.98 -1.07
#